data_AF-A0A6A6DAK7-F1
#
_entry.id   AF-A0A6A6DAK7-F1
#
_cell.length_a   1.000
_cell.length_b   1.000
_cell.length_c   1.000
_cell.angle_alpha   90.00
_cell.angle_beta   90.00
_cell.angle_gamma   90.00
#
_symmetry.space_group_name_H-M   'P 1'
#
loop_
_entity.id
_entity.type
_entity.pdbx_description
1 polymer ?
#
loop_
_entity_poly.entity_id
_entity_poly.type
_entity_poly.pdbx_seq_one_letter_code
_entity_poly.pdbx_strand_id
1 'polypeptide(L)'
;RMVQLVWYKCVSNLLLRTVNLQRIQHLANTYSFIVVINKIISSFTNVNIIGIIDVIITSLTKSFSSKANVITRSIILNPLLLFYTLFKGSLNSIYINKLFSANSRVLKYNNYKFLIYTAIINRNV
;
A
#
# COMPACT_ATOMS: atom_id res chain seq x y z
N ARG A 1 -2.56 -5.08 -28.20
CA ARG A 1 -3.05 -5.68 -26.93
C ARG A 1 -3.33 -4.54 -25.96
N MET A 2 -4.48 -4.54 -25.28
CA MET A 2 -4.81 -3.52 -24.26
C MET A 2 -4.04 -3.81 -22.97
N VAL A 3 -3.57 -2.76 -22.31
CA VAL A 3 -2.96 -2.84 -20.97
C VAL A 3 -4.08 -3.02 -19.96
N GLN A 4 -4.02 -4.06 -19.15
CA GLN A 4 -5.05 -4.33 -18.12
C GLN A 4 -4.67 -3.70 -16.77
N LEU A 5 -3.38 -3.68 -16.45
CA LEU A 5 -2.89 -3.31 -15.13
C LEU A 5 -1.47 -2.74 -15.21
N VAL A 6 -1.22 -1.71 -14.41
CA VAL A 6 0.11 -1.16 -14.16
C VAL A 6 0.43 -1.34 -12.68
N TRP A 7 1.57 -1.97 -12.40
CA TRP A 7 2.08 -2.15 -11.04
C TRP A 7 3.37 -1.37 -10.82
N TYR A 8 3.44 -0.62 -9.73
CA TYR A 8 4.62 0.19 -9.40
C TYR A 8 4.92 0.23 -7.90
N LYS A 9 6.20 0.43 -7.54
CA LYS A 9 6.65 0.64 -6.15
C LYS A 9 6.80 2.13 -5.88
N CYS A 10 5.92 2.71 -5.06
CA CYS A 10 5.94 4.13 -4.74
C CYS A 10 7.03 4.43 -3.71
N VAL A 11 8.06 5.11 -4.24
CA VAL A 11 9.48 5.10 -3.86
C VAL A 11 10.11 3.73 -4.12
N SER A 12 10.85 3.62 -5.23
CA SER A 12 11.56 2.40 -5.60
C SER A 12 12.67 2.10 -4.59
N ASN A 13 12.79 0.84 -4.15
CA ASN A 13 13.92 0.42 -3.32
C ASN A 13 15.25 0.72 -4.03
N LEU A 14 16.28 1.06 -3.25
CA LEU A 14 17.64 1.44 -3.69
C LEU A 14 17.73 2.81 -4.40
N LEU A 15 16.93 3.04 -5.44
CA LEU A 15 17.03 4.26 -6.26
C LEU A 15 16.18 5.44 -5.76
N LEU A 16 15.26 5.19 -4.82
CA LEU A 16 14.34 6.18 -4.23
C LEU A 16 13.55 7.03 -5.25
N ARG A 17 13.32 6.50 -6.45
CA ARG A 17 12.57 7.21 -7.50
C ARG A 17 11.07 7.04 -7.31
N THR A 18 10.33 8.06 -7.71
CA THR A 18 8.87 8.05 -7.82
C THR A 18 8.48 8.38 -9.26
N VAL A 19 7.42 7.75 -9.73
CA VAL A 19 6.75 8.14 -10.98
C VAL A 19 5.73 9.22 -10.69
N ASN A 20 5.40 10.02 -11.70
CA ASN A 20 4.31 11.00 -11.59
C ASN A 20 2.97 10.26 -11.53
N LEU A 21 2.45 10.09 -10.30
CA LEU A 21 1.21 9.35 -10.04
C LEU A 21 -0.03 10.01 -10.64
N GLN A 22 -0.07 11.34 -10.74
CA GLN A 22 -1.16 12.06 -11.39
C GLN A 22 -1.21 11.73 -12.89
N ARG A 23 -0.03 11.68 -13.53
CA ARG A 23 0.06 11.27 -14.94
C ARG A 23 -0.37 9.82 -15.14
N ILE A 24 0.01 8.91 -14.24
CA ILE A 24 -0.45 7.51 -14.31
C ILE A 24 -1.97 7.43 -14.13
N GLN A 25 -2.54 8.16 -13.19
CA GLN A 25 -3.98 8.20 -12.98
C GLN A 25 -4.71 8.71 -14.23
N HIS A 26 -4.21 9.77 -14.87
CA HIS A 26 -4.79 10.25 -16.12
C HIS A 26 -4.75 9.16 -17.20
N LEU A 27 -3.61 8.49 -17.38
CA LEU A 27 -3.49 7.40 -18.35
C LEU A 27 -4.44 6.23 -18.00
N ALA A 28 -4.58 5.90 -16.73
CA ALA A 28 -5.49 4.87 -16.25
C ALA A 28 -6.94 5.19 -16.61
N ASN A 29 -7.35 6.46 -16.45
CA ASN A 29 -8.67 6.93 -16.85
C ASN A 29 -8.86 6.93 -18.37
N THR A 30 -7.82 7.29 -19.15
CA THR A 30 -7.90 7.34 -20.62
C THR A 30 -7.95 5.96 -21.26
N TYR A 31 -7.19 5.01 -20.72
CA TYR A 31 -7.04 3.67 -21.31
C TYR A 31 -7.75 2.58 -20.50
N SER A 32 -8.49 2.96 -19.45
CA SER A 32 -9.28 2.08 -18.58
C SER A 32 -8.48 0.90 -18.02
N PHE A 33 -7.27 1.15 -17.52
CA PHE A 33 -6.44 0.14 -16.85
C PHE A 33 -6.36 0.37 -15.34
N ILE A 34 -6.06 -0.69 -14.60
CA ILE A 34 -5.96 -0.69 -13.14
C ILE A 34 -4.57 -0.20 -12.70
N VAL A 35 -4.52 0.62 -11.66
CA VAL A 35 -3.27 1.04 -11.00
C VAL A 35 -3.11 0.32 -9.66
N VAL A 36 -2.04 -0.45 -9.52
CA VAL A 36 -1.66 -1.09 -8.26
C VAL A 36 -0.34 -0.51 -7.77
N ILE A 37 -0.31 -0.05 -6.51
CA ILE A 37 0.91 0.48 -5.91
C ILE A 37 1.37 -0.33 -4.70
N ASN A 38 2.66 -0.61 -4.69
CA ASN A 38 3.38 -1.10 -3.53
C ASN A 38 3.98 0.06 -2.73
N LYS A 39 3.57 0.25 -1.45
CA LYS A 39 3.99 1.37 -0.57
C LYS A 39 4.95 0.98 0.55
N ILE A 40 5.82 0.00 0.32
CA ILE A 40 6.70 -0.48 1.39
C ILE A 40 7.64 0.59 1.96
N ILE A 41 8.18 1.50 1.14
CA ILE A 41 9.08 2.58 1.60
C ILE A 41 8.31 3.85 1.95
N SER A 42 7.36 4.25 1.11
CA SER A 42 6.66 5.54 1.25
C SER A 42 5.68 5.62 2.42
N SER A 43 5.52 4.56 3.22
CA SER A 43 4.68 4.51 4.42
C SER A 43 3.24 5.01 4.20
N PHE A 44 2.39 4.97 5.23
CA PHE A 44 1.10 5.68 5.20
C PHE A 44 1.23 7.15 5.62
N THR A 45 2.30 7.46 6.36
CA THR A 45 2.53 8.75 6.99
C THR A 45 3.26 9.74 6.08
N ASN A 46 4.12 9.27 5.19
CA ASN A 46 4.96 10.14 4.37
C ASN A 46 4.30 10.52 3.05
N VAL A 47 3.46 9.65 2.49
CA VAL A 47 2.84 9.85 1.17
C VAL A 47 1.39 9.42 1.26
N ASN A 48 0.42 10.28 0.93
CA ASN A 48 -0.98 9.87 0.79
C ASN A 48 -1.36 9.81 -0.69
N ILE A 49 -1.78 8.63 -1.15
CA ILE A 49 -2.08 8.36 -2.56
C ILE A 49 -3.40 7.58 -2.72
N ILE A 50 -4.16 7.42 -1.64
CA ILE A 50 -5.40 6.63 -1.67
C ILE A 50 -6.41 7.18 -2.66
N GLY A 51 -6.47 8.50 -2.85
CA GLY A 51 -7.44 9.13 -3.74
C GLY A 51 -7.20 8.90 -5.24
N ILE A 52 -6.07 8.32 -5.64
CA ILE A 52 -5.66 8.27 -7.05
C ILE A 52 -5.27 6.88 -7.56
N ILE A 53 -5.40 5.84 -6.73
CA ILE A 53 -4.95 4.47 -7.03
C ILE A 53 -6.05 3.47 -6.66
N ASP A 54 -6.24 2.44 -7.49
CA ASP A 54 -7.24 1.40 -7.27
C ASP A 54 -6.88 0.49 -6.10
N VAL A 55 -5.62 0.02 -6.06
CA VAL A 55 -5.15 -0.95 -5.06
C VAL A 55 -3.81 -0.53 -4.47
N ILE A 56 -3.73 -0.48 -3.14
CA ILE A 56 -2.48 -0.30 -2.41
C ILE A 56 -2.12 -1.60 -1.72
N ILE A 57 -0.92 -2.10 -1.98
CA ILE A 57 -0.32 -3.23 -1.30
C ILE A 57 0.85 -2.70 -0.46
N THR A 58 0.95 -3.12 0.80
CA THR A 58 2.11 -2.73 1.60
C THR A 58 2.52 -3.80 2.61
N SER A 59 3.78 -3.71 3.04
CA SER A 59 4.28 -4.48 4.16
C SER A 59 4.03 -3.71 5.45
N LEU A 60 3.36 -4.37 6.40
CA LEU A 60 3.23 -3.87 7.76
C LEU A 60 4.39 -4.33 8.66
N THR A 61 5.33 -5.09 8.09
CA THR A 61 6.50 -5.67 8.80
C THR A 61 7.58 -4.63 9.07
N LYS A 62 7.69 -3.61 8.19
CA LYS A 62 8.78 -2.61 8.20
C LYS A 62 8.47 -1.45 9.14
N SER A 63 8.42 -0.22 8.62
CA SER A 63 8.20 1.00 9.40
C SER A 63 6.91 0.97 10.22
N PHE A 64 5.87 0.27 9.74
CA PHE A 64 4.61 0.14 10.47
C PHE A 64 4.72 -0.65 11.79
N SER A 65 5.42 -1.79 11.77
CA SER A 65 5.69 -2.56 12.99
C SER A 65 6.91 -2.01 13.76
N SER A 66 7.92 -1.50 13.07
CA SER A 66 9.14 -0.86 13.61
C SER A 66 10.01 -1.72 14.57
N LYS A 67 9.58 -2.92 14.96
CA LYS A 67 10.28 -3.80 15.92
C LYS A 67 10.80 -5.11 15.35
N ALA A 68 10.64 -5.35 14.04
CA ALA A 68 11.13 -6.54 13.34
C ALA A 68 10.69 -7.91 13.94
N ASN A 69 9.61 -7.94 14.72
CA ASN A 69 9.16 -9.12 15.47
C ASN A 69 7.81 -9.68 15.00
N VAL A 70 7.25 -9.14 13.91
CA VAL A 70 6.01 -9.64 13.31
C VAL A 70 6.02 -9.41 11.80
N ILE A 71 5.65 -10.43 11.04
CA ILE A 71 5.51 -10.36 9.59
C ILE A 71 4.05 -10.20 9.23
N THR A 72 3.74 -9.16 8.48
CA THR A 72 2.38 -8.87 8.03
C THR A 72 2.36 -7.98 6.79
N ARG A 73 1.27 -8.06 6.04
CA ARG A 73 0.99 -7.28 4.83
C ARG A 73 -0.46 -6.84 4.83
N SER A 74 -0.75 -5.77 4.10
CA SER A 74 -2.13 -5.34 3.85
C SER A 74 -2.36 -5.04 2.39
N ILE A 75 -3.63 -5.15 2.02
CA ILE A 75 -4.20 -4.68 0.76
C ILE A 75 -5.29 -3.69 1.12
N ILE A 76 -5.28 -2.54 0.48
CA ILE A 76 -6.32 -1.52 0.60
C ILE A 76 -6.89 -1.28 -0.79
N LEU A 77 -8.20 -1.37 -0.90
CA LEU A 77 -8.94 -1.03 -2.11
C LEU A 77 -9.51 0.39 -1.97
N ASN A 78 -9.45 1.18 -3.04
CA ASN A 78 -10.05 2.51 -3.03
C ASN A 78 -11.55 2.43 -3.37
N PRO A 79 -12.46 2.75 -2.43
CA PRO A 79 -13.91 2.69 -2.66
C PRO A 79 -14.43 3.73 -3.66
N LEU A 80 -13.63 4.75 -4.00
CA LEU A 80 -14.03 5.85 -4.87
C LEU A 80 -13.76 5.58 -6.36
N LEU A 81 -13.08 4.49 -6.70
CA LEU A 81 -12.69 4.18 -8.08
C LEU A 81 -13.51 3.05 -8.69
N LEU A 82 -13.58 3.06 -10.03
CA LEU A 82 -14.41 2.20 -10.87
C LEU A 82 -14.30 0.71 -10.51
N PHE A 83 -13.07 0.23 -10.26
CA PHE A 83 -12.80 -1.19 -10.09
C PHE A 83 -13.03 -1.72 -8.66
N TYR A 84 -13.47 -0.88 -7.71
CA TYR A 84 -13.63 -1.26 -6.31
C TYR A 84 -14.54 -2.48 -6.12
N THR A 85 -15.74 -2.45 -6.70
CA THR A 85 -16.76 -3.50 -6.53
C THR A 85 -16.27 -4.84 -7.07
N LEU A 86 -15.59 -4.81 -8.21
CA LEU A 86 -14.97 -5.98 -8.84
C LEU A 86 -13.90 -6.59 -7.94
N PHE A 87 -12.94 -5.78 -7.46
CA PHE A 87 -11.89 -6.28 -6.57
C PHE A 87 -12.42 -6.74 -5.23
N LYS A 88 -13.41 -6.03 -4.67
CA LYS A 88 -14.03 -6.40 -3.41
C LYS A 88 -14.74 -7.74 -3.53
N GLY A 89 -15.47 -7.97 -4.62
CA GLY A 89 -16.10 -9.26 -4.93
C GLY A 89 -15.07 -10.38 -5.05
N SER A 90 -14.00 -10.17 -5.81
CA SER A 90 -12.91 -11.15 -5.98
C SER A 90 -12.17 -11.46 -4.68
N LEU A 91 -11.88 -10.45 -3.85
CA LEU A 91 -11.29 -10.68 -2.53
C LEU A 91 -12.25 -11.45 -1.63
N ASN A 92 -13.54 -11.12 -1.60
CA ASN A 92 -14.49 -11.82 -0.75
C ASN A 92 -14.67 -13.29 -1.15
N SER A 93 -14.52 -13.64 -2.43
CA SER A 93 -14.67 -15.03 -2.90
C SER A 93 -13.39 -15.86 -2.79
N ILE A 94 -12.21 -15.26 -2.98
CA ILE A 94 -10.94 -16.00 -3.09
C ILE A 94 -10.04 -15.83 -1.86
N TYR A 95 -10.10 -14.68 -1.18
CA TYR A 95 -9.15 -14.36 -0.13
C TYR A 95 -9.56 -14.94 1.23
N ILE A 96 -8.72 -15.84 1.75
CA ILE A 96 -8.80 -16.31 3.13
C ILE A 96 -7.78 -15.53 3.97
N ASN A 97 -8.27 -14.78 4.96
CA ASN A 97 -7.39 -14.05 5.85
C ASN A 97 -6.64 -15.00 6.78
N LYS A 98 -5.36 -15.25 6.48
CA LYS A 98 -4.46 -16.09 7.30
C LYS A 98 -3.66 -15.29 8.33
N LEU A 99 -4.12 -14.08 8.70
CA LEU A 99 -3.46 -13.29 9.74
C LEU A 99 -3.63 -13.97 11.10
N PHE A 100 -2.52 -14.48 11.65
CA PHE A 100 -2.53 -15.07 12.99
C PHE A 100 -2.90 -14.04 14.06
N SER A 101 -3.77 -14.43 15.00
CA SER A 101 -4.30 -13.52 16.02
C SER A 101 -3.22 -12.98 16.96
N ALA A 102 -2.17 -13.75 17.26
CA ALA A 102 -1.05 -13.23 18.04
C ALA A 102 -0.27 -12.16 17.26
N ASN A 103 -0.09 -12.36 15.95
CA ASN A 103 0.57 -11.39 15.09
C ASN A 103 -0.23 -10.08 15.02
N SER A 104 -1.57 -10.14 14.96
CA SER A 104 -2.40 -8.93 14.95
C SER A 104 -2.30 -8.14 16.26
N ARG A 105 -2.19 -8.82 17.42
CA ARG A 105 -1.95 -8.18 18.71
C ARG A 105 -0.59 -7.49 18.78
N VAL A 106 0.47 -8.18 18.38
CA VAL A 106 1.83 -7.61 18.33
C VAL A 106 1.87 -6.41 17.40
N LEU A 107 1.28 -6.54 16.21
CA LEU A 107 1.21 -5.46 15.24
C LEU A 107 0.48 -4.22 15.80
N LYS A 108 -0.68 -4.42 16.45
CA LYS A 108 -1.46 -3.34 17.08
C LYS A 108 -0.64 -2.64 18.17
N TYR A 109 0.02 -3.40 19.04
CA TYR A 109 0.86 -2.87 20.11
C TYR A 109 2.03 -2.05 19.55
N ASN A 110 2.72 -2.58 18.54
CA ASN A 110 3.84 -1.93 17.90
C ASN A 110 3.47 -0.61 17.20
N ASN A 111 2.28 -0.55 16.60
CA ASN A 111 1.80 0.61 15.86
C ASN A 111 1.48 1.83 16.75
N TYR A 112 1.43 1.68 18.08
CA TYR A 112 1.03 2.78 18.99
C TYR A 112 1.89 4.04 18.84
N LYS A 113 3.19 3.88 18.52
CA LYS A 113 4.14 4.98 18.31
C LYS A 113 4.55 5.17 16.85
N PHE A 114 3.79 4.63 15.90
CA PHE A 114 4.16 4.61 14.47
C PHE A 114 4.46 6.00 13.89
N LEU A 115 3.64 7.01 14.19
CA LEU A 115 3.86 8.38 13.75
C LEU A 115 5.17 8.96 14.30
N ILE A 116 5.41 8.76 15.60
CA ILE A 116 6.60 9.23 16.29
C ILE A 116 7.86 8.58 15.70
N TYR A 117 7.87 7.25 15.55
CA TYR A 117 9.01 6.55 14.97
C TYR A 117 9.26 6.93 13.52
N THR A 118 8.21 7.15 12.73
CA THR A 118 8.37 7.60 11.35
C THR A 118 9.02 9.00 11.30
N ALA A 119 8.60 9.92 12.18
CA ALA A 119 9.21 11.25 12.24
C ALA A 119 10.71 11.20 12.63
N ILE A 120 11.08 10.31 13.56
CA ILE A 120 12.49 10.09 13.93
C ILE A 120 13.27 9.51 12.75
N ILE A 121 12.74 8.50 12.07
CA ILE A 121 13.38 7.90 10.89
C ILE A 121 13.60 8.96 9.80
N ASN A 122 12.60 9.80 9.52
CA ASN A 122 12.71 10.85 8.51
C ASN A 122 13.69 11.97 8.89
N ARG A 123 13.99 12.17 10.18
CA ARG A 123 14.96 13.17 10.66
C ARG A 123 16.40 12.65 10.60
N ASN A 124 16.58 11.35 10.77
CA ASN A 124 17.89 10.70 10.88
C ASN A 124 18.47 10.28 9.52
N VAL A 125 17.78 10.59 8.41
CA VAL A 125 18.22 10.40 7.02
C VAL A 125 18.47 11.78 6.44
#